data_AF-A0A5C5W044-F1
#
_entry.id   AF-A0A5C5W044-F1
#
_cell.length_a   1.000
_cell.length_b   1.000
_cell.length_c   1.000
_cell.angle_alpha   90.00
_cell.angle_beta   90.00
_cell.angle_gamma   90.00
#
_symmetry.space_group_name_H-M   'P 1'
#
loop_
_entity.id
_entity.type
_entity.pdbx_description
1 polymer ?
#
loop_
_entity_poly.entity_id
_entity_poly.type
_entity_poly.pdbx_seq_one_letter_code
_entity_poly.pdbx_strand_id
1 'polypeptide(L)'
;MSGTHKSLFLSYSRADADEAWIRALDEALQAHDLALWRHSASIAAGDSIPDAISDALRRCDAVLVLLSEQYLKSPWAAFELGAALSQGKRIIPIVPDNIEPARWPAPLRIRQMTPMRTPVETAEAIARALRTDSRMMEAG
;
A
#
# COMPACT_ATOMS: atom_id res chain seq x y z
N MET A 1 6.38 12.13 -24.57
CA MET A 1 5.49 12.21 -23.39
C MET A 1 6.00 11.18 -22.39
N SER A 2 6.77 11.60 -21.38
CA SER A 2 7.19 10.69 -20.32
C SER A 2 5.98 10.53 -19.39
N GLY A 3 5.28 9.40 -19.50
CA GLY A 3 4.23 9.06 -18.53
C GLY A 3 4.87 8.99 -17.16
N THR A 4 4.38 9.75 -16.20
CA THR A 4 4.84 9.70 -14.82
C THR A 4 4.46 8.34 -14.23
N HIS A 5 5.41 7.42 -14.19
CA HIS A 5 5.26 6.18 -13.44
C HIS A 5 5.04 6.51 -11.97
N LYS A 6 3.81 6.29 -11.47
CA LYS A 6 3.55 6.45 -10.04
C LYS A 6 4.09 5.24 -9.30
N SER A 7 4.77 5.50 -8.19
CA SER A 7 5.37 4.51 -7.33
C SER A 7 4.48 4.24 -6.12
N LEU A 8 4.18 2.97 -5.87
CA LEU A 8 3.32 2.51 -4.79
C LEU A 8 4.15 1.72 -3.79
N PHE A 9 4.01 2.00 -2.51
CA PHE A 9 4.66 1.22 -1.46
C PHE A 9 3.67 0.18 -0.90
N LEU A 10 4.02 -1.11 -0.91
CA LEU A 10 3.20 -2.15 -0.28
C LEU A 10 3.64 -2.39 1.17
N SER A 11 2.80 -1.98 2.12
CA SER A 11 2.90 -2.36 3.54
C SER A 11 2.05 -3.61 3.79
N TYR A 12 2.71 -4.71 4.15
CA TYR A 12 2.08 -6.01 4.38
C TYR A 12 2.92 -6.87 5.34
N SER A 13 2.30 -7.87 5.96
CA SER A 13 3.03 -8.88 6.73
C SER A 13 3.46 -10.02 5.82
N ARG A 14 4.76 -10.35 5.82
CA ARG A 14 5.30 -11.50 5.08
C ARG A 14 4.96 -12.85 5.70
N ALA A 15 4.63 -12.88 7.00
CA ALA A 15 4.42 -14.12 7.74
C ALA A 15 3.20 -14.92 7.23
N ASP A 16 2.24 -14.22 6.62
CA ASP A 16 0.98 -14.77 6.11
C ASP A 16 0.64 -14.20 4.72
N ALA A 17 1.64 -13.73 3.98
CA ALA A 17 1.45 -13.18 2.65
C ALA A 17 1.24 -14.27 1.59
N ASP A 18 0.24 -14.06 0.73
CA ASP A 18 0.17 -14.76 -0.54
C ASP A 18 1.10 -14.09 -1.56
N GLU A 19 2.35 -14.55 -1.60
CA GLU A 19 3.38 -14.03 -2.50
C GLU A 19 3.04 -14.24 -3.98
N ALA A 20 2.21 -15.24 -4.34
CA ALA A 20 1.79 -15.43 -5.73
C ALA A 20 0.76 -14.37 -6.13
N TRP A 21 -0.22 -14.09 -5.27
CA TRP A 21 -1.18 -13.03 -5.49
C TRP A 21 -0.51 -11.65 -5.56
N ILE A 22 0.47 -11.38 -4.68
CA ILE A 22 1.22 -10.10 -4.68
C ILE A 22 2.02 -9.92 -5.97
N ARG A 23 2.68 -10.98 -6.49
CA ARG A 23 3.38 -10.90 -7.78
C ARG A 23 2.43 -10.60 -8.93
N ALA A 24 1.29 -11.29 -8.97
CA ALA A 24 0.27 -11.04 -9.99
C ALA A 24 -0.34 -9.63 -9.86
N LEU A 25 -0.41 -9.07 -8.64
CA LEU A 25 -0.85 -7.68 -8.44
C LEU A 25 0.18 -6.70 -9.01
N ASP A 26 1.46 -6.92 -8.76
CA ASP A 26 2.56 -6.10 -9.32
C ASP A 26 2.48 -6.08 -10.86
N GLU A 27 2.37 -7.25 -11.49
CA GLU A 27 2.21 -7.37 -12.94
C GLU A 27 0.97 -6.63 -13.46
N ALA A 28 -0.17 -6.75 -12.77
CA ALA A 28 -1.40 -6.04 -13.15
C ALA A 28 -1.30 -4.52 -12.96
N LEU A 29 -0.60 -4.04 -11.93
CA LEU A 29 -0.35 -2.62 -11.69
C LEU A 29 0.54 -2.00 -12.78
N GLN A 30 1.51 -2.75 -13.30
CA GLN A 30 2.38 -2.28 -14.39
C GLN A 30 1.60 -1.95 -15.66
N ALA A 31 0.51 -2.67 -15.96
CA ALA A 31 -0.40 -2.34 -17.07
C ALA A 31 -1.12 -0.99 -16.91
N HIS A 32 -1.03 -0.37 -15.73
CA HIS A 32 -1.57 0.95 -15.41
C HIS A 32 -0.50 2.01 -15.16
N ASP A 33 0.76 1.75 -15.54
CA ASP A 33 1.93 2.60 -15.28
C ASP A 33 2.21 2.81 -13.77
N LEU A 34 1.79 1.87 -12.93
CA LEU A 34 1.99 1.88 -11.48
C LEU A 34 3.09 0.88 -11.11
N ALA A 35 4.16 1.36 -10.49
CA ALA A 35 5.27 0.52 -10.04
C ALA A 35 5.10 0.14 -8.56
N LEU A 36 5.03 -1.15 -8.25
CA LEU A 36 4.89 -1.63 -6.89
C LEU A 36 6.26 -1.87 -6.22
N TRP A 37 6.55 -1.07 -5.22
CA TRP A 37 7.70 -1.22 -4.35
C TRP A 37 7.31 -2.04 -3.13
N ARG A 38 7.85 -3.25 -3.07
CA ARG A 38 7.76 -4.11 -1.88
C ARG A 38 8.98 -3.79 -1.04
N HIS A 39 8.80 -3.47 0.25
CA HIS A 39 9.97 -3.40 1.11
C HIS A 39 10.54 -4.81 1.29
N SER A 40 11.61 -5.12 0.56
CA SER A 40 12.50 -6.21 0.91
C SER A 40 13.31 -5.76 2.12
N ALA A 41 12.79 -5.93 3.31
CA ALA A 41 13.63 -5.82 4.50
C ALA A 41 14.61 -7.01 4.53
N SER A 42 15.64 -6.98 3.68
CA SER A 42 16.98 -7.43 4.05
C SER A 42 17.59 -6.29 4.86
N ILE A 43 17.10 -6.13 6.08
CA ILE A 43 17.65 -5.17 7.04
C ILE A 43 18.79 -5.91 7.68
N ALA A 44 20.02 -5.47 7.38
CA ALA A 44 21.19 -6.05 8.00
C ALA A 44 21.18 -5.73 9.49
N ALA A 45 21.79 -6.59 10.30
CA ALA A 45 21.98 -6.28 11.71
C ALA A 45 22.75 -4.95 11.84
N GLY A 46 22.11 -3.92 12.38
CA GLY A 46 22.68 -2.58 12.57
C GLY A 46 22.04 -1.46 11.74
N ASP A 47 21.20 -1.78 10.75
CA ASP A 47 20.49 -0.76 9.97
C ASP A 47 19.35 -0.11 10.77
N SER A 48 19.20 1.21 10.61
CA SER A 48 18.05 1.95 11.13
C SER A 48 16.81 1.65 10.29
N ILE A 49 16.05 0.69 10.78
CA ILE A 49 14.77 0.24 10.22
C ILE A 49 13.81 1.42 9.92
N PRO A 50 13.70 2.46 10.79
CA PRO A 50 12.91 3.65 10.51
C PRO A 50 13.38 4.49 9.31
N ASP A 51 14.69 4.58 9.07
CA ASP A 51 15.24 5.41 7.99
C ASP A 51 14.94 4.79 6.61
N ALA A 52 15.06 3.47 6.50
CA ALA A 52 14.73 2.73 5.29
C ALA A 52 13.24 2.87 4.91
N ILE A 53 12.33 2.78 5.89
CA ILE A 53 10.91 3.08 5.65
C ILE A 53 10.73 4.55 5.26
N SER A 54 11.35 5.47 5.99
CA SER A 54 11.18 6.91 5.75
C SER A 54 11.61 7.32 4.34
N ASP A 55 12.69 6.72 3.83
CA ASP A 55 13.13 6.88 2.44
C ASP A 55 12.13 6.29 1.43
N ALA A 56 11.64 5.07 1.68
CA ALA A 56 10.66 4.42 0.81
C ALA A 56 9.34 5.21 0.75
N LEU A 57 8.83 5.65 1.92
CA LEU A 57 7.65 6.48 2.03
C LEU A 57 7.85 7.81 1.32
N ARG A 58 9.00 8.49 1.48
CA ARG A 58 9.28 9.76 0.78
C ARG A 58 9.18 9.62 -0.73
N ARG A 59 9.70 8.52 -1.28
CA ARG A 59 9.77 8.27 -2.73
C ARG A 59 8.46 7.82 -3.35
N CYS A 60 7.56 7.19 -2.58
CA CYS A 60 6.29 6.69 -3.10
C CYS A 60 5.20 7.78 -3.22
N ASP A 61 4.34 7.65 -4.21
CA ASP A 61 3.14 8.47 -4.42
C ASP A 61 1.99 8.05 -3.50
N ALA A 62 1.86 6.74 -3.24
CA ALA A 62 0.84 6.20 -2.34
C ALA A 62 1.32 4.93 -1.64
N VAL A 63 0.68 4.62 -0.52
CA VAL A 63 0.92 3.42 0.29
C VAL A 63 -0.29 2.49 0.18
N LEU A 64 -0.06 1.28 -0.31
CA LEU A 64 -1.01 0.19 -0.25
C LEU A 64 -0.84 -0.53 1.09
N VAL A 65 -1.93 -0.72 1.83
CA VAL A 65 -1.93 -1.46 3.09
C VAL A 65 -2.72 -2.74 2.90
N LEU A 66 -2.03 -3.87 2.78
CA LEU A 66 -2.68 -5.18 2.67
C LEU A 66 -2.90 -5.75 4.07
N LEU A 67 -4.16 -5.77 4.50
CA LEU A 67 -4.52 -6.30 5.82
C LEU A 67 -4.38 -7.82 5.86
N SER A 68 -3.89 -8.33 6.97
CA SER A 68 -3.83 -9.75 7.31
C SER A 68 -3.83 -9.92 8.83
N GLU A 69 -4.01 -11.14 9.34
CA GLU A 69 -3.99 -11.41 10.78
C GLU A 69 -2.66 -11.01 11.41
N GLN A 70 -1.54 -11.31 10.74
CA GLN A 70 -0.22 -10.99 11.25
C GLN A 70 0.10 -9.51 11.08
N TYR A 71 -0.44 -8.84 10.06
CA TYR A 71 -0.33 -7.39 9.93
C TYR A 71 -0.94 -6.67 11.14
N LEU A 72 -2.16 -7.07 11.53
CA LEU A 72 -2.88 -6.45 12.65
C LEU A 72 -2.18 -6.63 14.00
N LYS A 73 -1.35 -7.67 14.15
CA LYS A 73 -0.59 -7.96 15.36
C LYS A 73 0.80 -7.35 15.37
N SER A 74 1.27 -6.83 14.24
CA SER A 74 2.63 -6.36 14.06
C SER A 74 2.78 -4.92 14.57
N PRO A 75 3.56 -4.68 15.64
CA PRO A 75 3.87 -3.32 16.08
C PRO A 75 4.58 -2.53 14.98
N TRP A 76 5.33 -3.25 14.14
CA TRP A 76 6.04 -2.71 13.00
C TRP A 76 5.09 -2.16 11.93
N ALA A 77 4.05 -2.93 11.58
CA ALA A 77 3.02 -2.50 10.64
C ALA A 77 2.28 -1.24 11.15
N ALA A 78 2.00 -1.20 12.45
CA ALA A 78 1.40 -0.02 13.08
C ALA A 78 2.32 1.21 12.99
N PHE A 79 3.63 1.03 13.17
CA PHE A 79 4.63 2.08 13.01
C PHE A 79 4.70 2.60 11.57
N GLU A 80 4.78 1.71 10.57
CA GLU A 80 4.77 2.08 9.15
C GLU A 80 3.52 2.88 8.77
N LEU A 81 2.35 2.41 9.20
CA LEU A 81 1.08 3.08 8.98
C LEU A 81 1.08 4.48 9.60
N GLY A 82 1.56 4.61 10.85
CA GLY A 82 1.71 5.89 11.53
C GLY A 82 2.65 6.84 10.80
N ALA A 83 3.80 6.35 10.33
CA ALA A 83 4.76 7.12 9.57
C ALA A 83 4.15 7.62 8.25
N ALA A 84 3.49 6.74 7.48
CA ALA A 84 2.81 7.09 6.24
C ALA A 84 1.74 8.18 6.46
N LEU A 85 0.94 8.04 7.52
CA LEU A 85 -0.06 9.03 7.91
C LEU A 85 0.57 10.39 8.23
N SER A 86 1.65 10.40 9.03
CA SER A 86 2.34 11.63 9.44
C SER A 86 2.97 12.39 8.26
N GLN A 87 3.40 11.66 7.22
CA GLN A 87 3.94 12.24 5.99
C GLN A 87 2.86 12.67 4.98
N GLY A 88 1.57 12.58 5.35
CA GLY A 88 0.45 12.94 4.47
C GLY A 88 0.31 12.02 3.25
N LYS A 89 0.87 10.80 3.30
CA LYS A 89 0.82 9.88 2.17
C LYS A 89 -0.61 9.42 1.93
N ARG A 90 -0.98 9.28 0.65
CA ARG A 90 -2.24 8.66 0.27
C ARG A 90 -2.18 7.18 0.64
N ILE A 91 -3.15 6.73 1.44
CA ILE A 91 -3.22 5.34 1.91
C ILE A 91 -4.41 4.66 1.26
N ILE A 92 -4.16 3.52 0.62
CA ILE A 92 -5.16 2.68 -0.02
C ILE A 92 -5.19 1.32 0.69
N PRO A 93 -6.17 1.08 1.59
CA PRO A 93 -6.28 -0.19 2.28
C PRO A 93 -6.88 -1.27 1.37
N ILE A 94 -6.22 -2.43 1.30
CA ILE A 94 -6.66 -3.65 0.63
C ILE A 94 -7.10 -4.63 1.72
N VAL A 95 -8.34 -5.09 1.65
CA VAL A 95 -8.99 -5.83 2.74
C VAL A 95 -9.46 -7.20 2.26
N PRO A 96 -8.83 -8.28 2.72
CA PRO A 96 -9.35 -9.63 2.49
C PRO A 96 -10.69 -9.87 3.20
N ASP A 97 -11.53 -10.73 2.62
CA ASP A 97 -12.88 -11.01 3.14
C ASP A 97 -12.85 -11.66 4.56
N ASN A 98 -11.73 -12.26 4.98
CA ASN A 98 -11.58 -12.85 6.31
C ASN A 98 -11.20 -11.82 7.40
N ILE A 99 -10.98 -10.56 7.05
CA ILE A 99 -10.67 -9.49 8.02
C ILE A 99 -11.92 -8.66 8.31
N GLU A 100 -12.57 -8.98 9.42
CA GLU A 100 -13.78 -8.29 9.87
C GLU A 100 -13.60 -6.78 10.10
N PRO A 101 -14.62 -5.95 9.78
CA PRO A 101 -14.55 -4.48 9.95
C PRO A 101 -14.21 -3.99 11.36
N ALA A 102 -14.62 -4.73 12.39
CA ALA A 102 -14.31 -4.40 13.79
C ALA A 102 -12.80 -4.42 14.08
N ARG A 103 -12.02 -5.13 13.27
CA ARG A 103 -10.57 -5.31 13.45
C ARG A 103 -9.73 -4.36 12.61
N TRP A 104 -10.35 -3.54 11.76
CA TRP A 104 -9.63 -2.58 10.94
C TRP A 104 -8.95 -1.52 11.83
N PRO A 105 -7.67 -1.19 11.58
CA PRO A 105 -6.99 -0.11 12.28
C PRO A 105 -7.80 1.19 12.19
N ALA A 106 -8.00 1.87 13.33
CA ALA A 106 -8.84 3.07 13.40
C ALA A 106 -8.51 4.14 12.34
N PRO A 107 -7.23 4.42 12.02
CA PRO A 107 -6.91 5.36 10.95
C PRO A 107 -7.39 4.94 9.56
N LEU A 108 -7.54 3.64 9.29
CA LEU A 108 -8.01 3.16 7.98
C LEU A 108 -9.54 3.24 7.85
N ARG A 109 -10.29 3.19 8.97
CA ARG A 109 -11.76 3.15 8.97
C ARG A 109 -12.43 4.40 8.38
N ILE A 110 -11.72 5.52 8.31
CA ILE A 110 -12.20 6.78 7.73
C ILE A 110 -11.87 6.91 6.22
N ARG A 111 -11.37 5.84 5.60
CA ARG A 111 -10.98 5.80 4.18
C ARG A 111 -11.89 4.85 3.41
N GLN A 112 -11.97 5.04 2.10
CA GLN A 112 -12.60 4.05 1.23
C GLN A 112 -11.77 2.76 1.22
N MET A 113 -12.40 1.66 1.61
CA MET A 113 -11.76 0.34 1.63
C MET A 113 -11.78 -0.28 0.23
N THR A 114 -10.68 -0.91 -0.17
CA THR A 114 -10.59 -1.71 -1.40
C THR A 114 -10.71 -3.18 -1.01
N PRO A 115 -11.83 -3.87 -1.31
CA PRO A 115 -11.92 -5.31 -1.11
C PRO A 115 -10.83 -6.04 -1.90
N MET A 116 -10.17 -7.00 -1.29
CA MET A 116 -9.23 -7.89 -1.99
C MET A 116 -10.05 -8.78 -2.93
N ARG A 117 -9.79 -8.67 -4.22
CA ARG A 117 -10.41 -9.48 -5.27
C ARG A 117 -9.29 -10.17 -6.06
N THR A 118 -9.54 -10.51 -7.32
CA THR A 118 -8.42 -10.94 -8.16
C THR A 118 -7.36 -9.83 -8.26
N PRO A 119 -6.09 -10.16 -8.54
CA PRO A 119 -5.04 -9.15 -8.68
C PRO A 119 -5.38 -8.08 -9.72
N VAL A 120 -5.98 -8.47 -10.84
CA VAL A 120 -6.41 -7.56 -11.92
C VAL A 120 -7.49 -6.59 -11.43
N GLU A 121 -8.59 -7.10 -10.85
CA GLU A 121 -9.68 -6.25 -10.35
C GLU A 121 -9.20 -5.29 -9.24
N THR A 122 -8.27 -5.76 -8.42
CA THR A 122 -7.68 -4.95 -7.34
C THR A 122 -6.79 -3.85 -7.92
N ALA A 123 -5.94 -4.17 -8.90
CA ALA A 123 -5.11 -3.19 -9.62
C ALA A 123 -5.97 -2.12 -10.31
N GLU A 124 -7.06 -2.51 -10.97
CA GLU A 124 -8.01 -1.57 -11.58
C GLU A 124 -8.64 -0.63 -10.54
N ALA A 125 -9.03 -1.16 -9.38
CA ALA A 125 -9.59 -0.35 -8.31
C ALA A 125 -8.58 0.68 -7.78
N ILE A 126 -7.32 0.26 -7.59
CA ILE A 126 -6.21 1.13 -7.18
C ILE A 126 -5.96 2.22 -8.24
N ALA A 127 -5.88 1.83 -9.52
CA ALA A 127 -5.67 2.76 -10.62
C ALA A 127 -6.80 3.80 -10.72
N ARG A 128 -8.06 3.39 -10.56
CA ARG A 128 -9.20 4.32 -10.48
C ARG A 128 -9.04 5.27 -9.30
N ALA A 129 -8.71 4.78 -8.11
CA ALA A 129 -8.53 5.60 -6.93
C ALA A 129 -7.44 6.66 -7.11
N LEU A 130 -6.38 6.37 -7.87
CA LEU A 130 -5.27 7.31 -8.12
C LEU A 130 -5.51 8.29 -9.27
N ARG A 131 -6.49 8.03 -10.16
CA ARG A 131 -6.88 8.91 -11.27
C ARG A 131 -7.85 10.01 -10.85
N THR A 132 -8.73 9.74 -9.90
CA THR A 132 -9.74 10.71 -9.42
C THR A 132 -9.11 11.96 -8.82
N ASP A 133 -7.88 11.88 -8.30
CA ASP A 133 -7.15 13.03 -7.77
C ASP A 133 -6.69 14.02 -8.84
N SER A 134 -6.26 13.54 -10.02
CA SER A 134 -5.71 14.41 -11.07
C SER A 134 -6.74 15.38 -11.64
N ARG A 135 -8.05 15.07 -11.58
CA ARG A 135 -9.13 15.96 -12.05
C ARG A 135 -9.55 17.01 -11.02
N MET A 136 -9.24 16.81 -9.73
CA MET A 136 -9.59 17.76 -8.67
C MET A 136 -8.53 18.86 -8.53
N MET A 137 -7.29 18.64 -8.98
CA MET A 137 -6.20 19.63 -8.92
C MET A 137 -6.17 20.60 -10.11
N GLU A 138 -6.79 20.28 -11.25
CA GLU A 138 -6.82 21.16 -12.44
C GLU A 138 -8.05 22.09 -12.49
N ALA A 139 -8.99 21.96 -11.55
CA ALA A 139 -10.23 22.74 -11.50
C ALA A 139 -10.20 23.85 -10.42
N GLY A 140 -9.03 24.20 -9.89
CA GLY A 140 -8.83 25.20 -8.83
C GLY A 140 -7.95 26.36 -9.27
#